data_AF-A0A7R9WF09-F1
#
_entry.id   AF-A0A7R9WF09-F1
#
_cell.length_a   1.000
_cell.length_b   1.000
_cell.length_c   1.000
_cell.angle_alpha   90.00
_cell.angle_beta   90.00
_cell.angle_gamma   90.00
#
_symmetry.space_group_name_H-M   'P 1'
#
loop_
_entity.id
_entity.type
_entity.pdbx_description
1 polymer ?
#
loop_
_entity_poly.entity_id
_entity_poly.type
_entity_poly.pdbx_seq_one_letter_code
_entity_poly.pdbx_strand_id
1 'polypeptide(L)'
;SSPVGKPLNLLRTSTAHAMLPRSLFVLAGFATSARLGGAFQVVAPVVPPPATTRGIGALPPRRHNCWVSRCAAAVDDREEAAAEADDEVEGEEYVAELSPMQIRFLRKEIQKRRARRNLARFALPEAESSGLFEDGTLTAIADMIEKDELVEVRGVSRGRKRDAFRVSEELALALTYEMGRDAVFVVDRTGFTAVLYCPAMGDDSEEEGRNKIRLRTSVGQKNVWTKREKAPRDHRGQIIVDEND
;
A
#
# COMPACT_ATOMS: atom_id res chain seq x y z
N SER A 1 -32.36 16.03 65.89
CA SER A 1 -32.08 16.65 64.58
C SER A 1 -32.18 15.58 63.52
N SER A 2 -33.20 15.72 62.69
CA SER A 2 -33.58 14.95 61.48
C SER A 2 -32.44 14.84 60.44
N PRO A 3 -32.61 14.10 59.31
CA PRO A 3 -33.40 12.89 59.08
C PRO A 3 -32.74 11.80 58.19
N VAL A 4 -33.39 10.65 58.24
CA VAL A 4 -33.44 9.52 57.30
C VAL A 4 -33.74 9.94 55.84
N GLY A 5 -32.98 9.42 54.88
CA GLY A 5 -33.22 9.53 53.44
C GLY A 5 -33.60 8.17 52.82
N LYS A 6 -34.71 8.16 52.06
CA LYS A 6 -35.43 7.00 51.50
C LYS A 6 -34.78 6.47 50.19
N PRO A 7 -34.97 5.19 49.83
CA PRO A 7 -34.66 4.66 48.50
C PRO A 7 -35.77 4.99 47.49
N LEU A 8 -35.36 5.42 46.29
CA LEU A 8 -36.25 5.64 45.14
C LEU A 8 -36.44 4.32 44.38
N ASN A 9 -37.67 3.81 44.42
CA ASN A 9 -38.21 2.91 43.41
C ASN A 9 -38.87 3.76 42.32
N LEU A 10 -38.48 3.60 41.05
CA LEU A 10 -39.36 3.92 39.93
C LEU A 10 -39.24 2.86 38.82
N LEU A 11 -40.39 2.26 38.57
CA LEU A 11 -40.77 1.34 37.50
C LEU A 11 -40.79 1.98 36.11
N ARG A 12 -40.96 1.12 35.09
CA ARG A 12 -41.47 1.32 33.70
C ARG A 12 -40.36 1.29 32.63
N THR A 13 -40.45 0.61 31.49
CA THR A 13 -41.52 -0.04 30.70
C THR A 13 -40.85 -1.11 29.81
N SER A 14 -41.30 -2.36 29.77
CA SER A 14 -42.30 -2.92 28.83
C SER A 14 -41.97 -2.77 27.33
N THR A 15 -41.57 -3.89 26.72
CA THR A 15 -42.06 -4.46 25.44
C THR A 15 -42.10 -3.59 24.18
N ALA A 16 -41.30 -3.96 23.17
CA ALA A 16 -41.81 -4.19 21.80
C ALA A 16 -40.79 -4.98 20.97
N HIS A 17 -41.07 -6.27 20.79
CA HIS A 17 -40.53 -7.07 19.69
C HIS A 17 -41.15 -6.56 18.38
N ALA A 18 -40.35 -6.00 17.48
CA ALA A 18 -40.75 -5.81 16.09
C ALA A 18 -40.27 -7.01 15.27
N MET A 19 -41.14 -8.03 15.20
CA MET A 19 -41.10 -9.04 14.14
C MET A 19 -41.34 -8.34 12.81
N LEU A 20 -40.37 -8.38 11.90
CA LEU A 20 -40.62 -8.06 10.49
C LEU A 20 -40.95 -9.35 9.72
N PRO A 21 -42.01 -9.32 8.89
CA PRO A 21 -42.58 -10.50 8.26
C PRO A 21 -41.72 -11.03 7.12
N ARG A 22 -41.70 -12.37 7.04
CA ARG A 22 -41.39 -13.15 5.85
C ARG A 22 -42.55 -12.99 4.85
N SER A 23 -42.27 -12.39 3.69
CA SER A 23 -43.08 -12.53 2.47
C SER A 23 -42.09 -12.58 1.29
N LEU A 24 -41.85 -13.77 0.73
CA LEU A 24 -42.57 -14.34 -0.41
C LEU A 24 -42.33 -13.59 -1.73
N PHE A 25 -41.53 -14.23 -2.58
CA PHE A 25 -41.69 -14.38 -4.03
C PHE A 25 -42.36 -13.23 -4.80
N VAL A 26 -41.58 -12.56 -5.65
CA VAL A 26 -42.07 -12.17 -6.98
C VAL A 26 -41.05 -12.62 -8.04
N LEU A 27 -41.59 -13.41 -8.95
CA LEU A 27 -41.03 -13.96 -10.17
C LEU A 27 -40.58 -12.89 -11.18
N ALA A 28 -39.56 -13.27 -11.95
CA ALA A 28 -39.41 -13.07 -13.40
C ALA A 28 -39.93 -11.77 -14.03
N GLY A 29 -38.99 -10.99 -14.55
CA GLY A 29 -39.24 -9.96 -15.55
C GLY A 29 -38.02 -9.79 -16.46
N PHE A 30 -37.78 -10.76 -17.35
CA PHE A 30 -36.92 -10.56 -18.52
C PHE A 30 -37.59 -9.51 -19.41
N ALA A 31 -37.12 -8.26 -19.35
CA ALA A 31 -37.44 -7.25 -20.34
C ALA A 31 -36.29 -7.18 -21.36
N THR A 32 -36.46 -7.96 -22.43
CA THR A 32 -35.81 -7.74 -23.72
C THR A 32 -36.16 -6.34 -24.24
N SER A 33 -35.26 -5.37 -24.06
CA SER A 33 -35.32 -4.13 -24.82
C SER A 33 -34.82 -4.38 -26.23
N ALA A 34 -35.79 -4.54 -27.13
CA ALA A 34 -35.60 -4.59 -28.55
C ALA A 34 -34.88 -3.31 -29.05
N ARG A 35 -33.85 -3.54 -29.86
CA ARG A 35 -33.26 -2.55 -30.76
C ARG A 35 -34.33 -2.04 -31.71
N LEU A 36 -34.74 -0.79 -31.57
CA LEU A 36 -35.32 -0.02 -32.66
C LEU A 36 -34.27 0.99 -33.12
N GLY A 37 -33.83 0.80 -34.36
CA GLY A 37 -32.93 1.70 -35.05
C GLY A 37 -33.59 3.06 -35.22
N GLY A 38 -32.95 4.09 -34.67
CA GLY A 38 -33.14 5.47 -35.06
C GLY A 38 -31.85 5.95 -35.71
N ALA A 39 -31.82 5.97 -37.04
CA ALA A 39 -30.77 6.62 -37.81
C ALA A 39 -30.92 8.14 -37.64
N PHE A 40 -30.39 8.69 -36.55
CA PHE A 40 -30.08 10.11 -36.49
C PHE A 40 -28.71 10.32 -37.12
N GLN A 41 -28.72 10.73 -38.39
CA GLN A 41 -27.57 11.39 -39.02
C GLN A 41 -27.38 12.74 -38.33
N VAL A 42 -26.55 12.77 -37.28
CA VAL A 42 -25.95 14.02 -36.82
C VAL A 42 -24.81 14.30 -37.77
N VAL A 43 -25.04 15.23 -38.71
CA VAL A 43 -23.99 15.87 -39.49
C VAL A 43 -23.14 16.68 -38.52
N ALA A 44 -22.06 16.08 -38.02
CA ALA A 44 -21.05 16.79 -37.28
C ALA A 44 -20.32 17.74 -38.26
N PRO A 45 -20.11 19.02 -37.91
CA PRO A 45 -19.27 19.90 -38.69
C PRO A 45 -17.85 19.33 -38.72
N VAL A 46 -17.34 19.08 -39.94
CA VAL A 46 -15.94 18.74 -40.20
C VAL A 46 -15.10 19.93 -39.77
N VAL A 47 -14.62 19.89 -38.53
CA VAL A 47 -13.55 20.76 -38.06
C VAL A 47 -12.24 20.15 -38.57
N PRO A 48 -11.47 20.84 -39.42
CA PRO A 48 -10.18 20.34 -39.87
C PRO A 48 -9.22 20.21 -38.67
N PRO A 49 -8.38 19.17 -38.61
CA PRO A 49 -7.38 19.05 -37.56
C PRO A 49 -6.38 20.22 -37.66
N PRO A 50 -5.95 20.80 -36.51
CA PRO A 50 -4.89 21.79 -36.52
C PRO A 50 -3.60 21.16 -37.05
N ALA A 51 -3.01 21.84 -38.04
CA ALA A 51 -1.72 21.50 -38.63
C ALA A 51 -0.68 21.29 -37.51
N THR A 52 -0.25 20.03 -37.35
CA THR A 52 0.84 19.68 -36.45
C THR A 52 2.14 20.08 -37.14
N THR A 53 2.58 21.32 -36.93
CA THR A 53 3.96 21.74 -37.19
C THR A 53 4.87 20.86 -36.34
N ARG A 54 5.51 19.88 -36.98
CA ARG A 54 6.67 19.17 -36.44
C ARG A 54 7.81 20.17 -36.26
N GLY A 55 7.79 20.86 -35.12
CA GLY A 55 8.97 21.53 -34.60
C GLY A 55 9.99 20.47 -34.24
N ILE A 56 11.02 20.34 -35.07
CA ILE A 56 12.27 19.67 -34.73
C ILE A 56 12.92 20.53 -33.65
N GLY A 57 12.47 20.32 -32.41
CA GLY A 57 13.07 20.92 -31.22
C GLY A 57 14.40 20.25 -30.98
N ALA A 58 15.47 21.03 -31.17
CA ALA A 58 16.83 20.66 -30.84
C ALA A 58 16.91 20.05 -29.43
N LEU A 59 17.47 18.85 -29.36
CA LEU A 59 17.84 18.20 -28.11
C LEU A 59 18.85 19.12 -27.38
N PRO A 60 18.59 19.52 -26.12
CA PRO A 60 19.60 20.19 -25.32
C PRO A 60 20.78 19.23 -25.09
N PRO A 61 22.04 19.72 -25.09
CA PRO A 61 23.19 18.88 -24.83
C PRO A 61 23.12 18.28 -23.42
N ARG A 62 23.26 16.96 -23.37
CA ARG A 62 23.54 16.16 -22.16
C ARG A 62 24.69 16.81 -21.38
N ARG A 63 24.37 17.51 -20.30
CA ARG A 63 25.36 17.88 -19.28
C ARG A 63 25.68 16.63 -18.49
N HIS A 64 26.83 16.04 -18.79
CA HIS A 64 27.50 15.09 -17.93
C HIS A 64 27.90 15.81 -16.64
N ASN A 65 27.17 15.56 -15.55
CA ASN A 65 27.65 15.93 -14.22
C ASN A 65 28.74 14.93 -13.84
N CYS A 66 29.96 15.31 -14.20
CA CYS A 66 31.21 14.77 -13.70
C CYS A 66 31.31 15.10 -12.21
N TRP A 67 30.88 14.18 -11.35
CA TRP A 67 31.28 14.16 -9.93
C TRP A 67 32.56 13.32 -9.84
N VAL A 68 33.66 13.89 -10.33
CA VAL A 68 35.00 13.38 -10.05
C VAL A 68 35.47 14.06 -8.77
N SER A 69 35.54 13.22 -7.74
CA SER A 69 36.69 13.06 -6.85
C SER A 69 37.30 14.35 -6.29
N ARG A 70 36.96 14.64 -5.04
CA ARG A 70 37.89 15.21 -4.07
C ARG A 70 37.36 15.00 -2.66
N CYS A 71 38.04 14.11 -1.93
CA CYS A 71 38.46 14.28 -0.54
C CYS A 71 39.28 13.04 -0.17
N ALA A 72 40.57 13.06 -0.56
CA ALA A 72 41.59 12.34 0.18
C ALA A 72 42.08 13.32 1.25
N ALA A 73 41.67 13.08 2.49
CA ALA A 73 42.26 13.71 3.66
C ALA A 73 42.59 12.59 4.63
N ALA A 74 43.88 12.44 4.88
CA ALA A 74 44.47 11.55 5.85
C ALA A 74 43.96 11.89 7.26
N VAL A 75 43.73 10.84 8.04
CA VAL A 75 43.66 10.82 9.50
C VAL A 75 44.26 9.47 9.87
N ASP A 76 45.56 9.46 10.16
CA ASP A 76 46.13 9.49 11.50
C ASP A 76 45.81 8.21 12.27
N ASP A 77 46.81 7.34 12.31
CA ASP A 77 46.91 6.14 13.11
C ASP A 77 46.72 6.50 14.60
N ARG A 78 45.51 6.24 15.11
CA ARG A 78 45.23 6.26 16.54
C ARG A 78 45.15 4.82 17.04
N GLU A 79 46.26 4.41 17.64
CA GLU A 79 46.44 3.25 18.50
C GLU A 79 45.26 3.15 19.49
N GLU A 80 44.43 2.13 19.31
CA GLU A 80 43.26 1.86 20.15
C GLU A 80 43.42 0.50 20.85
N ALA A 81 43.31 0.57 22.17
CA ALA A 81 43.50 -0.52 23.11
C ALA A 81 42.48 -1.64 22.86
N ALA A 82 42.98 -2.88 22.87
CA ALA A 82 42.16 -4.08 22.91
C ALA A 82 41.41 -4.14 24.25
N ALA A 83 40.18 -3.62 24.27
CA ALA A 83 39.17 -4.02 25.22
C ALA A 83 38.42 -5.21 24.61
N GLU A 84 38.52 -6.37 25.26
CA GLU A 84 37.68 -7.52 24.96
C GLU A 84 36.23 -7.14 25.31
N ALA A 85 35.44 -6.80 24.29
CA ALA A 85 34.00 -6.65 24.38
C ALA A 85 33.37 -7.98 23.96
N ASP A 86 32.66 -8.61 24.89
CA ASP A 86 31.66 -9.63 24.60
C ASP A 86 30.56 -8.97 23.74
N ASP A 87 30.70 -9.05 22.41
CA ASP A 87 29.64 -8.69 21.46
C ASP A 87 28.54 -9.78 21.49
N GLU A 88 27.67 -9.71 22.49
CA GLU A 88 26.32 -10.26 22.35
C GLU A 88 25.63 -9.49 21.22
N VAL A 89 25.67 -10.04 20.01
CA VAL A 89 24.92 -9.53 18.85
C VAL A 89 23.44 -9.69 19.16
N GLU A 90 22.90 -8.67 19.82
CA GLU A 90 21.48 -8.40 20.03
C GLU A 90 20.81 -8.55 18.67
N GLY A 91 19.95 -9.57 18.53
CA GLY A 91 19.40 -10.00 17.25
C GLY A 91 18.72 -8.83 16.56
N GLU A 92 19.34 -8.34 15.48
CA GLU A 92 18.76 -7.35 14.57
C GLU A 92 17.38 -7.83 14.16
N GLU A 93 16.35 -7.25 14.79
CA GLU A 93 14.95 -7.47 14.46
C GLU A 93 14.79 -7.07 12.99
N TYR A 94 14.79 -8.08 12.12
CA TYR A 94 14.65 -7.90 10.68
C TYR A 94 13.26 -7.32 10.44
N VAL A 95 13.16 -5.99 10.38
CA VAL A 95 11.98 -5.30 9.88
C VAL A 95 11.80 -5.80 8.45
N ALA A 96 10.81 -6.65 8.23
CA ALA A 96 10.57 -7.29 6.94
C ALA A 96 10.14 -6.25 5.90
N GLU A 97 11.10 -5.57 5.27
CA GLU A 97 10.80 -4.58 4.23
C GLU A 97 10.11 -5.23 3.02
N LEU A 98 9.09 -4.58 2.47
CA LEU A 98 8.46 -5.02 1.23
C LEU A 98 9.42 -4.86 0.05
N SER A 99 9.65 -5.96 -0.67
CA SER A 99 10.40 -5.96 -1.92
C SER A 99 9.75 -5.01 -2.94
N PRO A 100 10.54 -4.32 -3.79
CA PRO A 100 10.00 -3.48 -4.86
C PRO A 100 9.00 -4.20 -5.79
N MET A 101 9.16 -5.51 -5.97
CA MET A 101 8.22 -6.32 -6.76
C MET A 101 6.87 -6.50 -6.05
N GLN A 102 6.90 -6.73 -4.73
CA GLN A 102 5.70 -6.81 -3.89
C GLN A 102 4.96 -5.47 -3.88
N ILE A 103 5.68 -4.35 -3.74
CA ILE A 103 5.08 -3.01 -3.82
C ILE A 103 4.39 -2.79 -5.18
N ARG A 104 5.02 -3.18 -6.29
CA ARG A 104 4.39 -3.10 -7.63
C ARG A 104 3.15 -3.97 -7.72
N PHE A 105 3.16 -5.17 -7.14
CA PHE A 105 2.02 -6.06 -7.10
C PHE A 105 0.87 -5.44 -6.28
N LEU A 106 1.15 -4.95 -5.08
CA LEU A 106 0.18 -4.27 -4.22
C LEU A 106 -0.44 -3.06 -4.90
N ARG A 107 0.35 -2.24 -5.61
CA ARG A 107 -0.18 -1.12 -6.41
C ARG A 107 -1.18 -1.56 -7.48
N LYS A 108 -0.92 -2.67 -8.17
CA LYS A 108 -1.88 -3.24 -9.13
C LYS A 108 -3.15 -3.72 -8.42
N GLU A 109 -3.00 -4.33 -7.24
CA GLU A 109 -4.13 -4.80 -6.45
C GLU A 109 -5.00 -3.65 -5.94
N ILE A 110 -4.38 -2.55 -5.49
CA ILE A 110 -5.06 -1.29 -5.13
C ILE A 110 -5.88 -0.78 -6.32
N GLN A 111 -5.31 -0.74 -7.53
CA GLN A 111 -6.03 -0.32 -8.73
C GLN A 111 -7.23 -1.21 -9.05
N LYS A 112 -7.09 -2.54 -8.92
CA LYS A 112 -8.20 -3.48 -9.10
C LYS A 112 -9.31 -3.25 -8.07
N ARG A 113 -8.97 -3.13 -6.78
CA ARG A 113 -9.95 -2.89 -5.71
C ARG A 113 -10.64 -1.54 -5.88
N ARG A 114 -9.93 -0.48 -6.29
CA ARG A 114 -10.52 0.81 -6.65
C ARG A 114 -11.51 0.69 -7.81
N ALA A 115 -11.15 -0.01 -8.89
CA ALA A 115 -12.03 -0.22 -10.04
C ALA A 115 -13.30 -1.01 -9.66
N ARG A 116 -13.18 -1.97 -8.75
CA ARG A 116 -14.29 -2.77 -8.21
C ARG A 116 -15.06 -2.09 -7.08
N ARG A 117 -14.62 -0.91 -6.61
CA ARG A 117 -15.15 -0.20 -5.44
C ARG A 117 -15.13 -1.04 -4.15
N ASN A 118 -14.14 -1.92 -4.03
CA ASN A 118 -13.94 -2.82 -2.90
C ASN A 118 -12.63 -2.51 -2.14
N LEU A 119 -12.21 -1.24 -2.13
CA LEU A 119 -11.09 -0.79 -1.31
C LEU A 119 -11.67 -0.09 -0.10
N ALA A 120 -11.35 -0.58 1.10
CA ALA A 120 -11.71 0.07 2.35
C ALA A 120 -11.16 1.50 2.35
N ARG A 121 -11.99 2.45 2.78
CA ARG A 121 -11.66 3.88 2.78
C ARG A 121 -11.98 4.45 4.14
N PHE A 122 -10.99 5.11 4.72
CA PHE A 122 -11.15 5.88 5.94
C PHE A 122 -10.88 7.35 5.65
N ALA A 123 -11.63 8.25 6.27
CA ALA A 123 -11.40 9.68 6.17
C ALA A 123 -11.00 10.20 7.54
N LEU A 124 -9.76 10.68 7.67
CA LEU A 124 -9.26 11.25 8.91
C LEU A 124 -10.02 12.54 9.24
N PRO A 125 -10.34 12.76 10.54
CA PRO A 125 -10.84 14.04 11.00
C PRO A 125 -9.79 15.14 10.78
N GLU A 126 -10.24 16.39 10.69
CA GLU A 126 -9.35 17.52 10.37
C GLU A 126 -8.30 17.77 11.46
N ALA A 127 -8.69 17.58 12.72
CA ALA A 127 -7.83 17.75 13.89
C ALA A 127 -6.60 16.82 13.86
N GLU A 128 -6.75 15.62 13.32
CA GLU A 128 -5.70 14.59 13.31
C GLU A 128 -4.85 14.60 12.02
N SER A 129 -5.12 15.52 11.09
CA SER A 129 -4.49 15.50 9.77
C SER A 129 -2.98 15.77 9.79
N SER A 130 -2.43 16.27 10.90
CA SER A 130 -1.02 16.68 11.03
C SER A 130 -0.13 15.75 11.86
N GLY A 131 -0.61 14.54 12.23
CA GLY A 131 0.22 13.52 12.90
C GLY A 131 -0.10 13.27 14.39
N LEU A 132 -1.06 13.98 14.97
CA LEU A 132 -1.59 13.68 16.30
C LEU A 132 -2.86 12.85 16.12
N PHE A 133 -2.71 11.53 16.10
CA PHE A 133 -3.83 10.61 15.91
C PHE A 133 -4.43 10.24 17.26
N GLU A 134 -5.76 10.25 17.34
CA GLU A 134 -6.47 9.78 18.54
C GLU A 134 -6.49 8.25 18.54
N ASP A 135 -6.37 7.65 19.73
CA ASP A 135 -6.38 6.18 19.88
C ASP A 135 -7.62 5.56 19.23
N GLY A 136 -8.81 6.16 19.41
CA GLY A 136 -10.04 5.68 18.79
C GLY A 136 -10.02 5.68 17.26
N THR A 137 -9.30 6.63 16.64
CA THR A 137 -9.11 6.65 15.19
C THR A 137 -8.12 5.56 14.75
N LEU A 138 -7.05 5.34 15.52
CA LEU A 138 -6.08 4.28 15.26
C LEU A 138 -6.73 2.90 15.37
N THR A 139 -7.49 2.63 16.43
CA THR A 139 -8.23 1.36 16.60
C THR A 139 -9.22 1.14 15.46
N ALA A 140 -9.95 2.17 15.03
CA ALA A 140 -10.88 2.04 13.90
C ALA A 140 -10.16 1.69 12.59
N ILE A 141 -9.00 2.30 12.33
CA ILE A 141 -8.18 1.99 11.16
C ILE A 141 -7.62 0.56 11.26
N ALA A 142 -7.12 0.17 12.43
CA ALA A 142 -6.65 -1.18 12.71
C ALA A 142 -7.74 -2.22 12.39
N ASP A 143 -8.98 -2.06 12.89
CA ASP A 143 -10.11 -2.96 12.62
C ASP A 143 -10.40 -3.14 11.11
N MET A 144 -10.24 -2.10 10.30
CA MET A 144 -10.40 -2.22 8.84
C MET A 144 -9.21 -2.91 8.19
N ILE A 145 -8.00 -2.63 8.68
CA ILE A 145 -6.77 -3.30 8.21
C ILE A 145 -6.86 -4.80 8.50
N GLU A 146 -7.36 -5.21 9.66
CA GLU A 146 -7.53 -6.63 10.00
C GLU A 146 -8.48 -7.35 9.04
N LYS A 147 -9.53 -6.67 8.57
CA LYS A 147 -10.55 -7.24 7.69
C LYS A 147 -10.13 -7.28 6.22
N ASP A 148 -9.54 -6.19 5.73
CA ASP A 148 -9.30 -5.98 4.30
C ASP A 148 -7.83 -6.05 3.89
N GLU A 149 -6.88 -6.07 4.83
CA GLU A 149 -5.40 -5.96 4.65
C GLU A 149 -4.92 -4.66 4.00
N LEU A 150 -5.73 -4.04 3.13
CA LEU A 150 -5.47 -2.79 2.42
C LEU A 150 -6.53 -1.74 2.76
N VAL A 151 -6.08 -0.60 3.26
CA VAL A 151 -6.95 0.53 3.61
C VAL A 151 -6.42 1.81 2.99
N GLU A 152 -7.30 2.57 2.32
CA GLU A 152 -7.01 3.92 1.85
C GLU A 152 -7.42 4.94 2.91
N VAL A 153 -6.45 5.62 3.50
CA VAL A 153 -6.64 6.69 4.46
C VAL A 153 -6.58 8.04 3.73
N ARG A 154 -7.66 8.81 3.82
CA ARG A 154 -7.81 10.13 3.20
C ARG A 154 -7.65 11.23 4.24
N GLY A 155 -7.10 12.36 3.82
CA GLY A 155 -6.91 13.53 4.67
C GLY A 155 -5.56 13.58 5.39
N VAL A 156 -4.58 12.81 4.91
CA VAL A 156 -3.21 12.86 5.42
C VAL A 156 -2.58 14.20 5.02
N SER A 157 -2.28 15.05 5.99
CA SER A 157 -1.76 16.41 5.84
C SER A 157 -2.61 17.33 4.95
N ARG A 158 -3.84 17.65 5.40
CA ARG A 158 -4.74 18.55 4.65
C ARG A 158 -4.05 19.90 4.41
N GLY A 159 -3.96 20.29 3.13
CA GLY A 159 -3.40 21.58 2.72
C GLY A 159 -1.88 21.61 2.55
N ARG A 160 -1.11 20.62 3.03
CA ARG A 160 0.36 20.57 2.88
C ARG A 160 0.84 19.23 2.32
N LYS A 161 0.87 19.14 0.99
CA LYS A 161 1.27 17.90 0.29
C LYS A 161 2.70 17.45 0.63
N ARG A 162 3.59 18.38 0.98
CA ARG A 162 4.98 18.06 1.36
C ARG A 162 5.05 17.22 2.63
N ASP A 163 4.15 17.47 3.57
CA ASP A 163 4.15 16.80 4.87
C ASP A 163 3.40 15.46 4.81
N ALA A 164 2.64 15.19 3.74
CA ALA A 164 1.89 13.95 3.58
C ALA A 164 2.78 12.70 3.60
N PHE A 165 4.04 12.82 3.16
CA PHE A 165 5.05 11.77 3.26
C PHE A 165 5.31 11.41 4.73
N ARG A 166 5.71 12.41 5.52
CA ARG A 166 6.08 12.23 6.93
C ARG A 166 4.89 11.77 7.76
N VAL A 167 3.75 12.43 7.62
CA VAL A 167 2.53 12.10 8.38
C VAL A 167 2.02 10.70 8.05
N SER A 168 2.15 10.23 6.80
CA SER A 168 1.78 8.85 6.46
C SER A 168 2.67 7.80 7.12
N GLU A 169 3.95 8.12 7.33
CA GLU A 169 4.90 7.23 7.98
C GLU A 169 4.70 7.22 9.50
N GLU A 170 4.49 8.40 10.10
CA GLU A 170 4.07 8.54 11.51
C GLU A 170 2.78 7.74 11.78
N LEU A 171 1.79 7.82 10.89
CA LEU A 171 0.54 7.05 10.99
C LEU A 171 0.81 5.54 10.94
N ALA A 172 1.66 5.08 10.02
CA ALA A 172 1.97 3.66 9.88
C ALA A 172 2.71 3.12 11.12
N LEU A 173 3.63 3.91 11.69
CA LEU A 173 4.32 3.57 12.94
C LEU A 173 3.34 3.51 14.13
N ALA A 174 2.46 4.51 14.26
CA ALA A 174 1.44 4.53 15.31
C ALA A 174 0.51 3.31 15.23
N LEU A 175 0.07 2.94 14.02
CA LEU A 175 -0.74 1.73 13.81
C LEU A 175 0.02 0.44 14.11
N THR A 176 1.32 0.39 13.81
CA THR A 176 2.16 -0.77 14.13
C THR A 176 2.20 -0.98 15.66
N TYR A 177 2.37 0.10 16.42
CA TYR A 177 2.33 0.06 17.88
C TYR A 177 0.95 -0.34 18.42
N GLU A 178 -0.12 0.28 17.92
CA GLU A 178 -1.50 0.01 18.35
C GLU A 178 -1.92 -1.44 18.09
N MET A 179 -1.54 -2.00 16.93
CA MET A 179 -1.90 -3.37 16.57
C MET A 179 -1.03 -4.41 17.28
N GLY A 180 0.15 -4.03 17.79
CA GLY A 180 1.13 -4.99 18.33
C GLY A 180 1.56 -6.04 17.30
N ARG A 181 1.60 -5.68 16.02
CA ARG A 181 1.87 -6.57 14.89
C ARG A 181 3.18 -6.22 14.19
N ASP A 182 3.53 -7.07 13.22
CA ASP A 182 4.49 -6.74 12.17
C ASP A 182 4.16 -5.39 11.52
N ALA A 183 5.20 -4.75 10.99
CA ALA A 183 5.15 -3.41 10.41
C ALA A 183 3.95 -3.20 9.47
N VAL A 184 3.23 -2.09 9.66
CA VAL A 184 2.26 -1.56 8.71
C VAL A 184 3.01 -0.79 7.63
N PHE A 185 2.77 -1.11 6.35
CA PHE A 185 3.51 -0.55 5.23
C PHE A 185 2.71 0.50 4.46
N VAL A 186 3.35 1.62 4.14
CA VAL A 186 2.81 2.62 3.21
C VAL A 186 3.14 2.22 1.77
N VAL A 187 2.14 1.76 1.01
CA VAL A 187 2.35 1.22 -0.35
C VAL A 187 2.29 2.31 -1.44
N ASP A 188 1.30 3.18 -1.32
CA ASP A 188 1.00 4.22 -2.30
C ASP A 188 0.56 5.51 -1.63
N ARG A 189 0.93 6.64 -2.26
CA ARG A 189 0.62 7.99 -1.78
C ARG A 189 0.17 8.83 -2.95
N THR A 190 -1.08 9.29 -2.91
CA THR A 190 -1.68 10.10 -3.97
C THR A 190 -2.31 11.35 -3.37
N GLY A 191 -1.68 12.51 -3.55
CA GLY A 191 -2.18 13.77 -3.01
C GLY A 191 -2.16 13.77 -1.48
N PHE A 192 -3.34 13.83 -0.85
CA PHE A 192 -3.56 13.77 0.60
C PHE A 192 -4.13 12.40 1.03
N THR A 193 -3.82 11.36 0.27
CA THR A 193 -4.27 9.99 0.53
C THR A 193 -3.07 9.08 0.61
N ALA A 194 -3.08 8.19 1.59
CA ALA A 194 -2.11 7.13 1.77
C ALA A 194 -2.84 5.79 1.73
N VAL A 195 -2.23 4.78 1.12
CA VAL A 195 -2.75 3.41 1.14
C VAL A 195 -1.81 2.56 1.97
N LEU A 196 -2.37 2.02 3.05
CA LEU A 196 -1.67 1.20 4.02
C LEU A 196 -1.91 -0.28 3.72
N TYR A 197 -0.91 -1.11 3.98
CA TYR A 197 -0.95 -2.55 3.87
C TYR A 197 -0.42 -3.19 5.15
N CYS A 198 -1.15 -4.14 5.70
CA CYS A 198 -0.66 -5.03 6.74
C CYS A 198 -1.05 -6.46 6.37
N PRO A 199 -0.11 -7.42 6.38
CA PRO A 199 -0.44 -8.82 6.16
C PRO A 199 -1.37 -9.32 7.28
N ALA A 200 -2.39 -10.11 6.94
CA ALA A 200 -3.26 -10.72 7.95
C ALA A 200 -2.48 -11.75 8.78
N MET A 201 -2.59 -11.64 10.11
CA MET A 201 -2.12 -12.65 11.04
C MET A 201 -3.12 -13.81 11.08
N GLY A 202 -2.68 -15.00 10.69
CA GLY A 202 -3.47 -16.21 10.81
C GLY A 202 -3.10 -17.24 9.76
N ASP A 203 -2.97 -18.48 10.23
CA ASP A 203 -2.71 -19.66 9.39
C ASP A 203 -3.66 -19.70 8.19
N ASP A 204 -3.19 -20.31 7.11
CA ASP A 204 -3.91 -20.52 5.84
C ASP A 204 -5.13 -21.45 6.00
N SER A 205 -6.02 -21.20 6.97
CA SER A 205 -7.32 -21.85 7.04
C SER A 205 -8.09 -21.53 5.75
N GLU A 206 -8.45 -22.60 5.03
CA GLU A 206 -8.84 -22.53 3.61
C GLU A 206 -10.09 -21.68 3.34
N GLU A 207 -10.90 -21.39 4.36
CA GLU A 207 -12.14 -20.63 4.22
C GLU A 207 -11.93 -19.11 4.22
N GLU A 208 -10.99 -18.57 5.00
CA GLU A 208 -10.68 -17.13 5.05
C GLU A 208 -9.62 -16.73 4.03
N GLY A 209 -8.83 -17.69 3.53
CA GLY A 209 -7.72 -17.45 2.62
C GLY A 209 -8.08 -16.98 1.20
N ARG A 210 -9.37 -16.93 0.82
CA ARG A 210 -9.78 -16.53 -0.54
C ARG A 210 -9.58 -15.05 -0.84
N ASN A 211 -9.63 -14.19 0.18
CA ASN A 211 -9.51 -12.74 0.02
C ASN A 211 -8.15 -12.17 0.49
N LYS A 212 -7.32 -13.01 1.12
CA LYS A 212 -5.97 -12.65 1.57
C LYS A 212 -5.01 -12.40 0.40
N ILE A 213 -4.20 -11.37 0.50
CA ILE A 213 -3.23 -10.97 -0.52
C ILE A 213 -1.99 -11.84 -0.40
N ARG A 214 -1.84 -12.79 -1.32
CA ARG A 214 -0.64 -13.64 -1.39
C ARG A 214 0.51 -12.91 -2.09
N LEU A 215 1.45 -12.37 -1.32
CA LEU A 215 2.69 -11.80 -1.83
C LEU A 215 3.67 -12.91 -2.21
N ARG A 216 3.80 -13.18 -3.51
CA ARG A 216 4.83 -14.11 -4.01
C ARG A 216 6.20 -13.43 -3.97
N THR A 217 7.13 -13.96 -3.20
CA THR A 217 8.55 -13.65 -3.34
C THR A 217 9.14 -14.52 -4.44
N SER A 218 10.01 -13.94 -5.28
CA SER A 218 10.78 -14.70 -6.27
C SER A 218 12.02 -15.35 -5.66
N VAL A 219 12.35 -15.03 -4.41
CA VAL A 219 13.52 -15.54 -3.70
C VAL A 219 13.31 -17.04 -3.48
N GLY A 220 14.15 -17.88 -4.10
CA GLY A 220 14.10 -19.34 -3.98
C GLY A 220 13.26 -20.07 -5.04
N GLN A 221 12.62 -19.38 -6.00
CA GLN A 221 11.95 -20.10 -7.09
C GLN A 221 12.98 -20.68 -8.08
N LYS A 222 12.94 -22.01 -8.28
CA LYS A 222 13.81 -22.74 -9.23
C LYS A 222 13.69 -22.27 -10.69
N ASN A 223 12.64 -21.51 -11.01
CA ASN A 223 12.36 -20.97 -12.35
C ASN A 223 12.67 -19.47 -12.49
N VAL A 224 13.45 -18.89 -11.57
CA VAL A 224 14.02 -17.56 -11.83
C VAL A 224 15.01 -17.72 -12.97
N TRP A 225 14.77 -17.04 -14.09
CA TRP A 225 15.71 -16.96 -15.20
C TRP A 225 17.02 -16.36 -14.68
N THR A 226 17.96 -17.21 -14.27
CA THR A 226 19.32 -16.79 -13.98
C THR A 226 19.96 -16.42 -15.30
N LYS A 227 20.76 -15.36 -15.30
CA LYS A 227 21.56 -15.01 -16.47
C LYS A 227 22.47 -16.21 -16.72
N ARG A 228 22.20 -16.95 -17.80
CA ARG A 228 23.06 -18.05 -18.22
C ARG A 228 24.49 -17.52 -18.31
N GLU A 229 25.41 -18.12 -17.56
CA GLU A 229 26.81 -17.75 -17.61
C GLU A 229 27.28 -17.87 -19.05
N LYS A 230 27.85 -16.77 -19.57
CA LYS A 230 28.38 -16.77 -20.92
C LYS A 230 29.67 -17.60 -20.88
N ALA A 231 29.84 -18.51 -21.84
CA ALA A 231 31.08 -19.27 -21.96
C ALA A 231 32.28 -18.32 -22.01
N PRO A 232 33.41 -18.67 -21.37
CA PRO A 232 34.62 -17.85 -21.38
C PRO A 232 35.07 -17.64 -22.83
N ARG A 233 35.50 -16.42 -23.13
CA ARG A 233 35.94 -16.02 -24.47
C ARG A 233 37.38 -15.56 -24.45
N ASP A 234 38.10 -15.86 -25.51
CA ASP A 234 39.46 -15.37 -25.71
C ASP A 234 39.47 -13.88 -26.09
N HIS A 235 40.67 -13.30 -26.24
CA HIS A 235 40.87 -11.92 -26.67
C HIS A 235 40.36 -11.63 -28.11
N ARG A 236 39.99 -12.65 -28.87
CA ARG A 236 39.42 -12.57 -30.22
C ARG A 236 37.90 -12.77 -30.22
N GLY A 237 37.29 -13.03 -29.06
CA GLY A 237 35.87 -13.25 -28.88
C GLY A 237 35.38 -14.68 -29.20
N GLN A 238 36.29 -15.62 -29.44
CA GLN A 238 35.98 -17.04 -29.66
C GLN A 238 35.72 -17.74 -28.32
N ILE A 239 34.85 -18.76 -28.29
CA ILE A 239 34.56 -19.54 -27.09
C ILE A 239 35.75 -20.46 -26.81
N ILE A 240 36.30 -20.39 -25.60
CA ILE A 240 37.35 -21.30 -25.16
C ILE A 240 36.68 -22.65 -24.90
N VAL A 241 37.02 -23.66 -25.71
CA VAL A 241 36.63 -25.06 -25.48
C VAL A 241 37.80 -25.69 -24.75
N ASP A 242 37.59 -26.07 -23.49
CA ASP A 242 38.61 -26.83 -22.76
C ASP A 242 38.68 -28.22 -23.40
N GLU A 243 39.82 -28.57 -24.02
CA GLU A 243 40.05 -29.87 -24.71
C GLU A 243 40.21 -31.07 -23.75
N ASN A 244 39.71 -30.99 -22.51
CA ASN A 244 39.91 -32.00 -21.47
C ASN A 244 38.59 -32.64 -20.99
N ASP A 245 37.81 -33.21 -21.92
CA ASP A 245 36.75 -34.19 -21.63
C ASP A 245 37.02 -35.51 -22.39
#